data_AF-A0A1E1WW05-F1
#
_entry.id   AF-A0A1E1WW05-F1
#
_cell.length_a   1.000
_cell.length_b   1.000
_cell.length_c   1.000
_cell.angle_alpha   90.00
_cell.angle_beta   90.00
_cell.angle_gamma   90.00
#
_symmetry.space_group_name_H-M   'P 1'
#
loop_
_entity.id
_entity.type
_entity.pdbx_description
1 polymer ?
#
loop_
_entity_poly.entity_id
_entity_poly.type
_entity_poly.pdbx_seq_one_letter_code
_entity_poly.pdbx_strand_id
1 'polypeptide(L)'
;MSIFPIVLALLLIGLVEGEAIDGYPLSKNNYCKIYCPDDAVCKDTCKNRAGATNGKGDCINKGCYCYDVAPSTKMYPGRLPCN
;
A
#
# COMPACT_ATOMS: atom_id res chain seq x y z
N MET A 1 21.39 -23.14 -29.14
CA MET A 1 20.77 -22.93 -27.81
C MET A 1 19.68 -21.88 -27.96
N SER A 2 18.42 -22.28 -27.75
CA SER A 2 17.27 -21.39 -27.89
C SER A 2 17.25 -20.40 -26.73
N ILE A 3 17.22 -19.10 -27.03
CA ILE A 3 17.18 -17.99 -26.06
C ILE A 3 15.76 -17.73 -25.55
N PHE A 4 14.77 -18.34 -26.21
CA PHE A 4 13.34 -18.22 -25.94
C PHE A 4 12.91 -18.52 -24.48
N PRO A 5 13.43 -19.54 -23.78
CA PRO A 5 12.99 -19.83 -22.41
C PRO A 5 13.46 -18.77 -21.40
N ILE A 6 14.55 -18.06 -21.68
CA ILE A 6 15.11 -17.02 -20.80
C ILE A 6 14.24 -15.75 -20.87
N VAL A 7 13.80 -15.38 -22.07
CA VAL A 7 12.91 -14.22 -22.29
C VAL A 7 11.54 -14.47 -21.65
N LEU A 8 10.99 -15.69 -21.77
CA LEU A 8 9.72 -16.05 -21.15
C LEU A 8 9.80 -16.04 -19.61
N ALA A 9 10.91 -16.51 -19.04
CA ALA A 9 11.13 -16.46 -17.59
C ALA A 9 11.20 -15.02 -17.07
N LEU A 10 11.88 -14.11 -17.76
CA LEU A 10 11.96 -12.69 -17.38
C LEU A 10 10.60 -11.98 -17.46
N LEU A 11 9.79 -12.29 -18.49
CA LEU A 11 8.41 -11.78 -18.61
C LEU A 11 7.52 -12.25 -17.47
N LEU A 12 7.65 -13.50 -17.03
CA LEU A 12 6.88 -14.05 -15.90
C LEU A 12 7.33 -13.47 -14.56
N ILE A 13 8.62 -13.17 -14.40
CA ILE A 13 9.16 -12.53 -13.17
C ILE A 13 8.68 -11.07 -13.06
N GLY A 14 8.59 -10.34 -14.19
CA GLY A 14 8.08 -8.97 -14.23
C GLY A 14 6.57 -8.83 -13.95
N LEU A 15 5.80 -9.90 -14.16
CA LEU A 15 4.36 -9.92 -13.82
C LEU A 15 4.08 -10.07 -12.31
N VAL A 16 5.12 -10.26 -11.48
CA VAL A 16 5.02 -10.35 -10.02
C VAL A 16 5.34 -9.00 -9.36
N GLU A 17 5.34 -7.90 -10.11
CA GLU A 17 5.12 -6.58 -9.51
C GLU A 17 3.63 -6.49 -9.15
N GLY A 18 3.30 -6.90 -7.93
CA GLY A 18 1.92 -6.90 -7.45
C GLY A 18 1.23 -5.58 -7.73
N GLU A 19 0.01 -5.65 -8.26
CA GLU A 19 -0.77 -4.46 -8.58
C GLU A 19 -0.89 -3.56 -7.35
N ALA A 20 -0.75 -2.25 -7.56
CA ALA A 20 -0.93 -1.29 -6.49
C ALA A 20 -2.33 -1.48 -5.87
N ILE A 21 -2.41 -1.38 -4.54
CA ILE A 21 -3.65 -1.63 -3.81
C ILE A 21 -4.16 -0.35 -3.16
N ASP A 22 -5.47 -0.29 -2.95
CA ASP A 22 -6.14 0.79 -2.23
C ASP A 22 -6.64 0.29 -0.89
N GLY A 23 -6.60 1.13 0.15
CA GLY A 23 -7.12 0.74 1.46
C GLY A 23 -6.65 1.58 2.63
N TYR A 24 -6.98 1.10 3.83
CA TYR A 24 -6.49 1.68 5.08
C TYR A 24 -5.18 0.99 5.50
N PRO A 25 -4.01 1.58 5.24
CA PRO A 25 -2.75 1.01 5.69
C PRO A 25 -2.70 0.94 7.21
N LEU A 26 -2.03 -0.09 7.70
CA LEU A 26 -1.80 -0.29 9.11
C LEU A 26 -0.49 0.35 9.54
N SER A 27 -0.52 1.00 10.70
CA SER A 27 0.69 1.42 11.39
C SER A 27 1.55 0.20 11.72
N LYS A 28 2.84 0.25 11.36
CA LYS A 28 3.81 -0.83 11.65
C LYS A 28 3.97 -1.10 13.15
N ASN A 29 3.64 -0.12 14.00
CA ASN A 29 3.88 -0.17 15.44
C ASN A 29 2.77 -0.89 16.20
N ASN A 30 1.50 -0.69 15.81
CA ASN A 30 0.35 -1.18 16.57
C ASN A 30 -0.73 -1.84 15.70
N TYR A 31 -0.48 -1.99 14.39
CA TYR A 31 -1.39 -2.61 13.44
C TYR A 31 -2.78 -1.93 13.35
N CYS A 32 -2.94 -0.71 13.88
CA CYS A 32 -4.17 0.08 13.74
C CYS A 32 -4.20 0.89 12.43
N LYS A 33 -5.40 1.31 11.99
CA LYS A 33 -5.55 2.35 10.96
C LYS A 33 -4.73 3.57 11.36
N ILE A 34 -4.07 4.19 10.39
CA ILE A 34 -3.32 5.43 10.65
C ILE A 34 -4.32 6.57 10.86
N TYR A 35 -4.20 7.25 12.00
CA TYR A 35 -5.00 8.44 12.31
C TYR A 35 -4.68 9.59 11.35
N CYS A 36 -5.72 10.33 10.97
CA CYS A 36 -5.58 11.58 10.23
C CYS A 36 -6.47 12.69 10.86
N PRO A 37 -5.93 13.90 11.06
CA PRO A 37 -6.73 15.08 11.39
C PRO A 37 -7.42 15.69 10.15
N ASP A 38 -6.78 15.60 8.98
CA ASP A 38 -7.21 16.13 7.68
C ASP A 38 -6.59 15.36 6.50
N ASP A 39 -7.00 15.70 5.27
CA ASP A 39 -6.54 15.06 4.03
C ASP A 39 -5.07 15.36 3.70
N ALA A 40 -4.53 16.52 4.11
CA ALA A 40 -3.14 16.88 3.82
C ALA A 40 -2.19 15.96 4.59
N VAL A 41 -2.49 15.71 5.86
CA VAL A 41 -1.76 14.72 6.69
C VAL A 41 -1.95 13.31 6.15
N CYS A 42 -3.12 12.97 5.63
CA CYS A 42 -3.35 11.66 5.03
C CYS A 42 -2.53 11.47 3.74
N LYS A 43 -2.49 12.45 2.84
CA LYS A 43 -1.66 12.41 1.62
C LYS A 43 -0.17 12.21 1.94
N ASP A 44 0.35 12.97 2.90
CA ASP A 44 1.72 12.81 3.36
C ASP A 44 1.98 11.41 3.95
N THR A 45 1.04 10.91 4.76
CA THR A 45 1.08 9.56 5.31
C THR A 45 1.09 8.50 4.21
N CYS A 46 0.20 8.59 3.22
CA CYS A 46 0.12 7.63 2.12
C CYS A 46 1.42 7.60 1.33
N LYS A 47 1.99 8.76 1.01
CA LYS A 47 3.26 8.88 0.29
C LYS A 47 4.43 8.29 1.10
N ASN A 48 4.58 8.72 2.35
CA ASN A 48 5.80 8.46 3.13
C ASN A 48 5.77 7.16 3.95
N ARG A 49 4.57 6.66 4.32
CA ARG A 49 4.42 5.48 5.19
C ARG A 49 3.84 4.26 4.48
N ALA A 50 2.95 4.45 3.52
CA ALA A 50 2.34 3.38 2.74
C ALA A 50 2.98 3.18 1.35
N GLY A 51 3.83 4.12 0.91
CA GLY A 51 4.48 4.05 -0.40
C GLY A 51 3.52 4.27 -1.56
N ALA A 52 2.49 5.11 -1.38
CA ALA A 52 1.61 5.54 -2.45
C ALA A 52 2.40 6.27 -3.54
N THR A 53 2.30 5.79 -4.78
CA THR A 53 3.06 6.35 -5.92
C THR A 53 2.73 7.82 -6.19
N ASN A 54 1.47 8.20 -6.02
CA ASN A 54 0.96 9.56 -6.21
C ASN A 54 0.69 10.31 -4.90
N GLY A 55 0.91 9.68 -3.75
CA GLY A 55 0.61 10.26 -2.44
C GLY A 55 -0.87 10.60 -2.22
N LYS A 56 -1.79 10.02 -3.01
CA LYS A 56 -3.22 10.28 -2.89
C LYS A 56 -3.78 9.56 -1.68
N GLY A 57 -4.59 10.27 -0.91
CA GLY A 57 -5.33 9.71 0.22
C GLY A 57 -6.36 10.68 0.78
N ASP A 58 -7.36 10.10 1.43
CA ASP A 58 -8.51 10.81 2.00
C ASP A 58 -8.67 10.44 3.48
N CYS A 59 -8.98 11.45 4.29
CA CYS A 59 -9.19 11.27 5.71
C CYS A 59 -10.66 10.92 6.01
N ILE A 60 -10.96 9.63 6.14
CA ILE A 60 -12.32 9.11 6.32
C ILE A 60 -12.50 8.62 7.76
N ASN A 61 -13.44 9.21 8.52
CA ASN A 61 -13.71 8.84 9.91
C ASN A 61 -12.44 8.78 10.79
N LYS A 62 -11.53 9.73 10.59
CA LYS A 62 -10.20 9.81 11.25
C LYS A 62 -9.23 8.67 10.90
N GLY A 63 -9.55 7.82 9.92
CA GLY A 63 -8.65 6.84 9.33
C GLY A 63 -8.18 7.29 7.95
N CYS A 64 -6.88 7.19 7.70
CA CYS A 64 -6.30 7.55 6.41
C CYS A 64 -6.52 6.42 5.39
N TYR A 65 -7.29 6.69 4.33
CA TYR A 65 -7.48 5.81 3.19
C TYR A 65 -6.50 6.22 2.09
N CYS A 66 -5.68 5.28 1.61
CA CYS A 66 -4.63 5.54 0.63
C CYS A 66 -4.93 4.83 -0.69
N TYR A 67 -4.52 5.47 -1.78
CA TYR A 67 -4.61 4.92 -3.13
C TYR A 67 -3.24 4.59 -3.69
N ASP A 68 -3.18 3.62 -4.59
CA ASP A 68 -1.98 3.23 -5.35
C ASP A 68 -0.77 2.93 -4.44
N VAL A 69 -0.99 2.26 -3.31
CA VAL A 69 0.08 1.90 -2.37
C VAL A 69 0.77 0.61 -2.79
N ALA A 70 1.99 0.41 -2.26
CA ALA A 70 2.76 -0.80 -2.52
C ALA A 70 1.95 -2.06 -2.16
N PRO A 71 1.96 -3.11 -3.00
CA PRO A 71 1.16 -4.33 -2.81
C PRO A 71 1.51 -5.10 -1.52
N SER A 72 2.70 -4.87 -0.97
CA SER A 72 3.16 -5.48 0.29
C SER A 72 2.64 -4.76 1.54
N THR A 73 1.89 -3.66 1.37
CA THR A 73 1.35 -2.85 2.47
C THR A 73 0.31 -3.64 3.26
N LYS A 74 0.46 -3.67 4.58
CA LYS A 74 -0.52 -4.30 5.47
C LYS A 74 -1.76 -3.41 5.60
N MET A 75 -2.94 -3.99 5.39
CA MET A 75 -4.22 -3.29 5.37
C MET A 75 -5.14 -3.69 6.51
N TYR A 76 -5.96 -2.76 6.99
CA TYR A 76 -7.04 -3.03 7.94
C TYR A 76 -8.02 -4.06 7.35
N PRO A 77 -8.53 -5.03 8.15
CA PRO A 77 -8.52 -5.11 9.62
C PRO A 77 -7.41 -5.96 10.26
N GLY A 78 -6.17 -5.93 9.76
CA GLY A 78 -5.05 -6.76 10.27
C GLY A 78 -4.83 -6.73 11.80
N ARG A 79 -5.48 -7.67 12.49
CA ARG A 79 -5.50 -8.04 13.93
C ARG A 79 -4.08 -8.17 14.55
N LEU A 80 -3.75 -7.98 15.84
CA LEU A 80 -4.41 -7.54 17.09
C LEU A 80 -3.34 -6.92 18.06
N PRO A 81 -3.74 -6.05 19.02
CA PRO A 81 -5.03 -5.40 18.99
C PRO A 81 -4.96 -4.23 18.02
N CYS A 82 -5.76 -4.36 16.97
CA CYS A 82 -6.42 -3.23 16.32
C CYS A 82 -7.93 -3.51 16.39
N ASN A 83 -8.70 -2.51 16.78
CA ASN A 83 -10.17 -2.52 16.77
C ASN A 83 -10.66 -1.86 15.47
#